data_AF-A0A920G895-F1
#
_entry.id   AF-A0A920G895-F1
#
_cell.length_a   1.000
_cell.length_b   1.000
_cell.length_c   1.000
_cell.angle_alpha   90.00
_cell.angle_beta   90.00
_cell.angle_gamma   90.00
#
_symmetry.space_group_name_H-M   'P 1'
#
loop_
_entity.id
_entity.type
_entity.pdbx_description
1 polymer ?
#
loop_
_entity_poly.entity_id
_entity_poly.type
_entity_poly.pdbx_seq_one_letter_code
_entity_poly.pdbx_strand_id
1 'polypeptide(L)' 'MKTKAIEKDGGYVLNGSKNWITNSPIADVLIIWAKDEQEILRGFIVDRDSKGLSTPKLMESSH' A
#
# COMPACT_ATOMS: atom_id res chain seq x y z
N MET A 1 -12.76 -3.58 -0.56
CA MET A 1 -12.48 -2.31 -1.27
C MET A 1 -11.49 -2.60 -2.40
N LYS A 2 -11.63 -1.96 -3.57
CA LYS A 2 -10.73 -2.18 -4.71
C LYS A 2 -9.56 -1.19 -4.62
N THR A 3 -8.34 -1.68 -4.60
CA THR A 3 -7.13 -0.85 -4.76
C THR A 3 -6.88 -0.68 -6.26
N LYS A 4 -6.78 0.57 -6.71
CA LYS A 4 -6.49 0.91 -8.11
C LYS A 4 -5.08 1.49 -8.24
N ALA A 5 -4.42 1.17 -9.33
CA ALA A 5 -3.20 1.81 -9.78
C ALA A 5 -3.55 2.74 -10.95
N ILE A 6 -3.12 4.00 -10.87
CA ILE A 6 -3.33 5.00 -11.92
C ILE A 6 -1.95 5.41 -12.42
N GLU A 7 -1.70 5.24 -13.71
CA GLU A 7 -0.46 5.69 -14.34
C GLU A 7 -0.40 7.22 -14.36
N LYS A 8 0.75 7.78 -13.99
CA LYS A 8 1.07 9.21 -14.02
C LYS A 8 2.47 9.40 -14.55
N ASP A 9 2.81 10.62 -14.96
CA ASP A 9 4.14 10.93 -15.47
C ASP A 9 5.22 10.51 -14.45
N GLY A 10 6.00 9.50 -14.83
CA GLY A 10 7.09 8.96 -14.01
C GLY A 10 6.71 7.84 -13.03
N GLY A 11 5.48 7.31 -13.03
CA GLY A 11 5.16 6.16 -12.19
C GLY A 11 3.66 5.86 -12.01
N TYR A 12 3.33 5.29 -10.85
CA TYR A 12 1.95 4.90 -10.50
C TYR A 12 1.52 5.53 -9.19
N VAL A 13 0.27 5.98 -9.15
CA VAL A 13 -0.43 6.36 -7.92
C VAL A 13 -1.35 5.22 -7.51
N LEU A 14 -1.12 4.65 -6.33
CA LEU A 14 -1.97 3.63 -5.74
C LEU A 14 -3.03 4.27 -4.84
N ASN A 15 -4.30 3.99 -5.08
CA ASN A 15 -5.39 4.46 -4.24
C ASN A 15 -6.28 3.30 -3.78
N GLY A 16 -6.38 3.14 -2.46
CA GLY A 16 -7.27 2.20 -1.80
C GLY A 16 -6.82 1.86 -0.39
N SER A 17 -7.50 0.90 0.20
CA SER A 17 -7.16 0.36 1.51
C SER A 17 -7.05 -1.16 1.43
N LYS A 18 -6.07 -1.70 2.15
CA LYS A 18 -5.88 -3.14 2.37
C LYS A 18 -5.94 -3.38 3.86
N ASN A 19 -6.70 -4.39 4.26
CA ASN A 19 -6.83 -4.80 5.65
C ASN A 19 -6.07 -6.11 5.87
N TRP A 20 -5.85 -6.47 7.14
CA TRP A 20 -5.26 -7.76 7.56
C TRP A 20 -3.82 -7.99 7.09
N ILE A 21 -2.99 -6.94 7.09
CA ILE A 21 -1.57 -7.04 6.79
C ILE A 21 -0.80 -7.14 8.12
N THR A 22 -0.48 -8.37 8.53
CA THR A 22 0.13 -8.69 9.83
C THR A 22 1.36 -7.85 10.16
N ASN A 23 2.29 -7.70 9.20
CA ASN A 23 3.56 -7.02 9.43
C ASN A 23 3.54 -5.53 9.04
N SER A 24 2.40 -4.97 8.63
CA SER A 24 2.32 -3.57 8.16
C SER A 24 2.82 -2.50 9.16
N PRO A 25 2.75 -2.66 10.49
CA PRO A 25 3.27 -1.65 11.40
C PRO A 25 4.80 -1.51 11.38
N ILE A 26 5.52 -2.58 11.02
CA ILE A 26 6.99 -2.67 11.12
C ILE A 26 7.70 -2.89 9.77
N ALA A 27 6.96 -3.08 8.68
CA ALA A 27 7.55 -3.38 7.37
C ALA A 27 8.16 -2.14 6.71
N ASP A 28 9.44 -2.22 6.35
CA ASP A 28 10.14 -1.18 5.58
C ASP A 28 9.71 -1.15 4.11
N VAL A 29 9.31 -2.31 3.57
CA VAL A 29 8.91 -2.49 2.18
C VAL A 29 7.58 -3.24 2.12
N LEU A 30 6.65 -2.75 1.30
CA LEU A 30 5.35 -3.35 1.07
C LEU A 30 5.22 -3.80 -0.37
N ILE A 31 4.74 -5.03 -0.57
CA ILE A 31 4.33 -5.52 -1.89
C ILE A 31 2.80 -5.41 -1.97
N ILE A 32 2.32 -4.50 -2.82
CA ILE A 32 0.89 -4.22 -2.99
C ILE A 32 0.41 -4.75 -4.34
N TRP A 33 -0.65 -5.55 -4.31
CA TRP A 33 -1.36 -5.99 -5.51
C TRP A 33 -2.55 -5.09 -5.79
N ALA A 34 -2.53 -4.42 -6.94
CA ALA A 34 -3.58 -3.51 -7.40
C ALA A 34 -3.86 -3.70 -8.89
N LYS A 35 -5.08 -3.39 -9.31
CA LYS A 35 -5.44 -3.38 -10.73
C LYS A 35 -5.22 -2.01 -11.34
N ASP A 36 -4.70 -1.95 -12.56
CA ASP A 36 -4.63 -0.70 -13.33
C ASP A 36 -5.98 -0.32 -13.96
N GLU A 37 -6.00 0.76 -14.73
CA GLU A 37 -7.19 1.24 -15.45
C GLU A 37 -7.66 0.28 -16.54
N GLN A 38 -6.79 -0.62 -17.00
CA GLN A 38 -7.07 -1.71 -17.92
C GLN A 38 -7.53 -2.99 -17.21
N GLU A 39 -7.79 -2.94 -15.89
CA GLU A 39 -8.18 -4.06 -15.02
C GLU A 39 -7.13 -5.19 -14.92
N ILE A 40 -5.89 -4.93 -15.30
CA ILE A 40 -4.75 -5.85 -15.21
C ILE A 40 -4.19 -5.80 -13.79
N LEU A 41 -4.06 -6.97 -13.15
CA LEU A 41 -3.46 -7.08 -11.82
C LEU A 41 -1.93 -6.95 -11.91
N ARG A 42 -1.36 -6.03 -11.13
CA ARG A 42 0.08 -5.78 -11.06
C ARG A 42 0.56 -5.76 -9.60
N GLY A 43 1.84 -6.10 -9.43
CA GLY A 43 2.54 -5.99 -8.15
C GLY A 43 3.36 -4.70 -8.09
N PHE A 44 3.24 -3.99 -6.98
CA PHE A 44 3.94 -2.74 -6.73
C PHE A 44 4.78 -2.87 -5.45
N ILE A 45 6.03 -2.43 -5.52
CA ILE A 45 6.90 -2.31 -4.35
C ILE A 45 6.80 -0.87 -3.87
N VAL A 46 6.48 -0.70 -2.58
CA VAL A 46 6.26 0.61 -1.97
C VAL A 46 7.07 0.69 -0.68
N ASP A 47 7.93 1.70 -0.58
CA ASP A 47 8.71 1.95 0.63
C ASP A 47 7.81 2.53 1.74
N ARG A 48 8.14 2.24 3.00
CA ARG A 48 7.44 2.72 4.21
C ARG A 48 7.19 4.23 4.21
N ASP A 49 8.15 5.00 3.72
CA ASP A 49 8.14 6.46 3.73
C ASP A 49 7.48 7.07 2.49
N SER A 50 6.88 6.23 1.64
CA SER A 50 6.14 6.68 0.46
C SER A 50 4.99 7.60 0.87
N LYS A 51 4.97 8.79 0.25
CA LYS A 51 3.96 9.82 0.52
C LYS A 51 2.54 9.26 0.35
N GLY A 52 1.71 9.42 1.39
CA GLY A 52 0.32 8.99 1.38
C GLY A 52 0.09 7.55 1.87
N LEU A 53 1.15 6.79 2.20
CA LEU A 53 1.02 5.51 2.87
C LEU A 53 0.66 5.72 4.35
N SER A 54 -0.38 5.02 4.81
CA SER A 54 -0.75 4.96 6.23
C SER A 54 -0.83 3.50 6.64
N THR A 55 -0.15 3.15 7.73
CA THR A 55 -0.23 1.84 8.36
C THR A 55 -0.61 2.00 9.83
N PRO A 56 -1.26 0.99 10.44
CA PRO A 56 -1.53 1.03 11.87
C PRO A 56 -0.22 1.21 12.64
N LYS A 57 -0.22 2.11 13.63
CA LYS A 57 0.89 2.20 14.57
C LYS A 57 0.86 1.00 15.50
N LEU A 58 2.03 0.50 15.89
CA LEU A 58 2.12 -0.40 17.04
C LEU A 58 1.52 0.34 18.23
N MET A 59 0.40 -0.15 18.76
CA MET A 59 -0.06 0.30 20.06
C MET A 59 0.75 -0.45 21.09
N GLU A 60 1.69 0.22 21.77
CA GLU A 60 2.19 -0.30 23.04
C GLU A 60 0.98 -0.38 23.98
N SER A 61 0.61 -1.59 24.39
CA SER A 61 -0.33 -1.75 25.49
C SER A 61 0.38 -1.26 26.76
N SER A 62 0.12 -0.02 27.15
CA SER A 62 0.48 0.48 28.47
C SER A 62 -0.23 -0.39 29.51
N HIS A 63 0.49 -1.35 30.10
CA HIS A 63 0.15 -2.01 31.35
C HIS A 63 0.82 -1.25 32.50
#